data_AF-A0A183DHK1-F1
#
_entry.id   AF-A0A183DHK1-F1
#
_cell.length_a   1.000
_cell.length_b   1.000
_cell.length_c   1.000
_cell.angle_alpha   90.00
_cell.angle_beta   90.00
_cell.angle_gamma   90.00
#
_symmetry.space_group_name_H-M   'P 1'
#
loop_
_entity.id
_entity.type
_entity.pdbx_description
1 polymer ?
#
loop_
_entity_poly.entity_id
_entity_poly.type
_entity_poly.pdbx_seq_one_letter_code
_entity_poly.pdbx_strand_id
1 'polypeptide(L)'
;MTASWVSDQLHTLLGCSDHTTVQYILALARKSVDADELLDRFRSTEAMKDTPEVRRFASELMAQVPHAGKLVFAHPIRTDLI
;
A
#
# COMPACT_ATOMS: atom_id res chain seq x y z
N MET A 1 -2.75 5.25 10.82
CA MET A 1 -3.53 5.64 9.62
C MET A 1 -3.26 4.73 8.42
N THR A 2 -2.06 4.15 8.27
CA THR A 2 -1.71 3.27 7.13
C THR A 2 -2.42 1.91 7.13
N ALA A 3 -2.52 1.22 8.27
CA ALA A 3 -3.07 -0.15 8.30
C ALA A 3 -4.55 -0.25 7.88
N SER A 4 -5.39 0.70 8.29
CA SER A 4 -6.82 0.70 7.92
C SER A 4 -7.03 0.96 6.43
N TRP A 5 -6.26 1.89 5.84
CA TRP A 5 -6.31 2.15 4.40
C TRP A 5 -5.79 0.96 3.59
N VAL A 6 -4.67 0.35 4.01
CA VAL A 6 -4.16 -0.87 3.35
C VAL A 6 -5.20 -1.98 3.38
N SER A 7 -5.89 -2.17 4.51
CA SER A 7 -6.96 -3.16 4.62
C SER A 7 -8.11 -2.92 3.64
N ASP A 8 -8.54 -1.67 3.48
CA ASP A 8 -9.61 -1.28 2.55
C ASP A 8 -9.21 -1.53 1.08
N GLN A 9 -7.99 -1.16 0.72
CA GLN A 9 -7.45 -1.41 -0.62
C GLN A 9 -7.30 -2.91 -0.91
N LEU A 10 -6.81 -3.70 0.06
CA LEU A 10 -6.71 -5.15 -0.09
C LEU A 10 -8.08 -5.80 -0.25
N HIS A 11 -9.09 -5.36 0.50
CA HIS A 11 -10.46 -5.83 0.33
C HIS A 11 -11.00 -5.53 -1.06
N THR A 12 -10.67 -4.36 -1.62
CA THR A 12 -11.06 -3.99 -2.99
C THR A 12 -10.35 -4.84 -4.05
N LEU A 13 -9.05 -5.12 -3.88
CA LEU A 13 -8.23 -5.83 -4.87
C LEU A 13 -8.37 -7.35 -4.81
N LEU A 14 -8.50 -7.92 -3.62
CA LEU A 14 -8.49 -9.36 -3.37
C LEU A 14 -9.85 -9.90 -2.92
N GLY A 15 -10.83 -9.02 -2.64
CA GLY A 15 -12.12 -9.40 -2.04
C GLY A 15 -12.03 -9.76 -0.56
N CYS A 16 -10.82 -9.77 0.02
CA CYS A 16 -10.58 -10.07 1.42
C CYS A 16 -9.37 -9.28 1.94
N SER A 17 -9.36 -9.06 3.25
CA SER A 17 -8.23 -8.50 3.97
C SER A 17 -8.25 -9.06 5.38
N ASP A 18 -7.10 -9.57 5.83
CA ASP A 18 -6.88 -9.96 7.20
C ASP A 18 -5.62 -9.27 7.75
N HIS A 19 -5.51 -9.26 9.07
CA HIS A 19 -4.41 -8.58 9.75
C HIS A 19 -3.03 -9.08 9.29
N THR A 20 -2.88 -10.38 9.02
CA THR A 20 -1.62 -10.99 8.56
C THR A 20 -1.24 -10.46 7.19
N THR A 21 -2.21 -10.44 6.25
CA THR A 21 -1.98 -9.91 4.90
C THR A 21 -1.62 -8.43 4.94
N VAL A 22 -2.32 -7.62 5.74
CA VAL A 22 -2.00 -6.19 5.92
C VAL A 22 -0.57 -6.00 6.44
N GLN A 23 -0.17 -6.75 7.49
CA GLN A 23 1.18 -6.65 8.05
C GLN A 23 2.26 -7.12 7.06
N TYR A 24 1.97 -8.19 6.30
CA TYR A 24 2.87 -8.69 5.28
C TYR A 24 3.13 -7.65 4.18
N ILE A 25 2.07 -7.04 3.64
CA ILE A 25 2.17 -6.01 2.61
C ILE A 25 2.92 -4.77 3.13
N LEU A 26 2.63 -4.34 4.36
CA LEU A 26 3.39 -3.25 5.00
C LEU A 26 4.87 -3.60 5.19
N ALA A 27 5.19 -4.84 5.54
CA ALA A 27 6.57 -5.29 5.67
C ALA A 27 7.31 -5.32 4.32
N LEU A 28 6.64 -5.71 3.23
CA LEU A 28 7.19 -5.65 1.88
C LEU A 28 7.46 -4.21 1.45
N ALA A 29 6.51 -3.30 1.67
CA ALA A 29 6.67 -1.89 1.31
C ALA A 29 7.82 -1.21 2.06
N ARG A 30 8.01 -1.53 3.35
CA ARG A 30 9.14 -1.03 4.15
C ARG A 30 10.51 -1.54 3.69
N LYS A 31 10.55 -2.72 3.07
CA LYS A 31 11.77 -3.34 2.54
C LYS A 31 12.09 -2.92 1.11
N SER A 32 11.16 -2.26 0.43
CA SER A 32 11.29 -1.84 -0.97
C SER A 32 11.75 -0.39 -1.03
N VAL A 33 12.57 -0.04 -2.02
CA VAL A 33 13.06 1.33 -2.22
C VAL A 33 12.05 2.18 -2.98
N ASP A 34 11.28 1.58 -3.89
CA ASP A 34 10.27 2.22 -4.72
C ASP A 34 9.15 1.25 -5.14
N ALA A 35 8.15 1.78 -5.86
CA ALA A 35 6.97 1.01 -6.24
C ALA A 35 7.28 -0.13 -7.23
N ASP A 36 8.33 0.00 -8.05
CA ASP A 36 8.72 -1.03 -9.01
C ASP A 36 9.32 -2.23 -8.27
N GLU A 37 10.20 -1.98 -7.30
CA GLU A 37 10.74 -3.04 -6.43
C GLU A 37 9.64 -3.71 -5.59
N LEU A 38 8.64 -2.96 -5.13
CA LEU A 38 7.48 -3.54 -4.43
C LEU A 38 6.65 -4.45 -5.35
N LEU A 39 6.42 -4.03 -6.59
CA LEU A 39 5.69 -4.82 -7.60
C LEU A 39 6.46 -6.09 -7.99
N ASP A 40 7.79 -6.00 -8.14
CA ASP A 40 8.64 -7.16 -8.37
C ASP A 40 8.51 -8.18 -7.23
N ARG A 41 8.46 -7.71 -5.97
CA ARG A 41 8.20 -8.59 -4.83
C ARG A 41 6.83 -9.23 -4.87
N PHE A 42 5.77 -8.50 -5.22
CA PHE A 42 4.43 -9.09 -5.35
C PHE A 42 4.38 -10.19 -6.40
N ARG A 43 5.09 -10.01 -7.53
CA ARG A 43 5.21 -11.04 -8.57
C ARG A 43 6.02 -12.23 -8.09
N SER A 44 7.17 -11.98 -7.47
CA SER A 44 8.09 -13.00 -6.99
C SER A 44 7.51 -13.88 -5.89
N THR A 45 6.58 -13.35 -5.08
CA THR A 45 5.91 -14.09 -4.00
C THR A 45 4.52 -14.56 -4.39
N GLU A 46 4.10 -14.34 -5.64
CA GLU A 46 2.74 -14.61 -6.13
C GLU A 46 1.64 -13.98 -5.24
N ALA A 47 1.98 -12.93 -4.48
CA ALA A 47 1.07 -12.32 -3.51
C ALA A 47 -0.05 -11.54 -4.20
N MET A 48 0.23 -10.93 -5.36
CA MET A 48 -0.75 -10.20 -6.15
C MET A 48 -0.44 -10.30 -7.63
N LYS A 49 -1.48 -10.33 -8.46
CA LYS A 49 -1.33 -10.23 -9.92
C LYS A 49 -0.93 -8.81 -10.29
N ASP A 50 -0.06 -8.69 -11.28
CA ASP A 50 0.30 -7.38 -11.82
C ASP A 50 -0.83 -6.83 -12.70
N THR A 51 -1.72 -6.06 -12.09
CA THR A 51 -2.79 -5.34 -12.78
C THR A 51 -2.58 -3.83 -12.64
N PRO A 52 -3.22 -3.01 -13.49
CA PRO A 52 -3.17 -1.55 -13.35
C PRO A 52 -3.60 -1.07 -11.95
N GLU A 53 -4.59 -1.70 -11.32
CA GLU A 53 -5.01 -1.35 -9.96
C GLU A 53 -3.94 -1.68 -8.92
N VAL A 54 -3.27 -2.83 -9.05
CA VAL A 54 -2.17 -3.22 -8.13
C VAL A 54 -0.96 -2.29 -8.27
N ARG A 55 -0.64 -1.85 -9.50
CA ARG A 55 0.43 -0.85 -9.74
C ARG A 55 0.11 0.50 -9.12
N ARG A 56 -1.15 0.94 -9.21
CA ARG A 56 -1.62 2.16 -8.56
C ARG A 56 -1.54 2.02 -7.03
N PHE A 57 -2.05 0.92 -6.49
CA PHE A 57 -1.99 0.62 -5.06
C PHE A 57 -0.54 0.63 -4.53
N ALA A 58 0.39 -0.03 -5.21
CA ALA A 58 1.80 -0.04 -4.83
C ALA A 58 2.40 1.38 -4.81
N SER A 59 2.06 2.21 -5.80
CA SER A 59 2.51 3.61 -5.86
C SER A 59 1.97 4.45 -4.69
N GLU A 60 0.67 4.34 -4.40
CA GLU A 60 0.04 5.05 -3.28
C GLU A 60 0.54 4.55 -1.92
N LEU A 61 0.76 3.23 -1.78
CA LEU A 61 1.33 2.63 -0.59
C LEU A 61 2.74 3.14 -0.32
N MET A 62 3.59 3.19 -1.35
CA MET A 62 4.95 3.70 -1.22
C MET A 62 5.00 5.20 -0.91
N ALA A 63 3.98 5.97 -1.29
CA ALA A 63 3.86 7.38 -0.89
C ALA A 63 3.43 7.54 0.59
N GLN A 64 2.70 6.57 1.15
CA GLN A 64 2.21 6.62 2.53
C GLN A 64 3.17 6.00 3.55
N VAL A 65 3.96 5.01 3.14
CA VAL A 65 4.95 4.39 4.03
C VAL A 65 6.10 5.38 4.20
N PRO A 66 6.43 5.80 5.44
CA PRO A 66 7.58 6.66 5.66
C PRO A 66 8.85 5.84 5.43
N HIS A 67 9.38 5.87 4.22
CA HIS A 67 10.76 5.46 3.97
C HIS A 67 11.67 6.46 4.65
N ALA A 68 12.85 6.00 5.10
CA ALA A 68 13.81 6.82 5.85
C ALA A 68 14.33 8.08 5.11
N GLY A 69 13.78 8.44 3.95
CA GLY A 69 14.15 9.61 3.15
C GLY A 69 13.01 10.49 2.62
N LYS A 70 11.71 10.23 2.90
CA LYS A 70 10.62 11.11 2.42
C LYS A 70 9.42 11.15 3.36
N LEU A 71 9.41 12.12 4.27
CA LEU A 71 8.19 12.61 4.91
C LEU A 71 7.48 13.54 3.92
N VAL A 72 6.53 13.04 3.14
CA VAL A 72 5.54 13.91 2.49
C VAL A 72 4.26 13.81 3.32
N PHE A 73 4.06 14.80 4.20
CA PHE A 73 2.80 14.97 4.90
C PHE A 73 1.72 15.35 3.89
N ALA A 74 0.83 14.42 3.57
CA ALA A 74 -0.50 14.74 3.08
C ALA A 74 -1.50 14.43 4.20
N HIS A 75 -1.92 15.46 4.95
CA HIS A 75 -3.07 15.40 5.86
C HIS A 75 -4.32 15.90 5.11
N PRO A 76 -5.53 15.42 5.45
CA PRO A 76 -6.66 15.22 4.57
C PRO A 76 -7.52 16.47 4.41
N ILE A 77 -8.24 16.52 3.30
CA ILE A 77 -9.46 17.31 3.20
C ILE A 77 -10.52 16.64 4.09
N ARG A 78 -10.60 17.03 5.37
CA ARG A 78 -11.85 16.95 6.13
C ARG A 78 -12.63 18.22 5.80
N THR A 79 -13.50 18.15 4.81
CA THR A 79 -14.55 19.16 4.67
C THR A 79 -15.63 18.80 5.69
N ASP A 80 -15.51 19.33 6.91
CA ASP A 80 -16.70 19.52 7.74
C ASP A 80 -17.37 20.79 7.20
N LEU A 81 -18.42 20.60 6.39
CA LEU A 81 -19.25 21.68 5.86
C LEU A 81 -20.62 21.60 6.55
N ILE A 82 -20.80 22.50 7.52
CA ILE A 82 -22.05 23.11 8.02
C ILE A 82 -22.94 22.23 8.90
#